data_AF-A1S3J1-F1
#
_entry.id   AF-A1S3J1-F1
#
_cell.length_a   1.000
_cell.length_b   1.000
_cell.length_c   1.000
_cell.angle_alpha   90.00
_cell.angle_beta   90.00
_cell.angle_gamma   90.00
#
_symmetry.space_group_name_H-M   'P 1'
#
loop_
_entity.id
_entity.type
_entity.pdbx_description
1 polymer ?
#
loop_
_entity_poly.entity_id
_entity_poly.type
_entity_poly.pdbx_seq_one_letter_code
_entity_poly.pdbx_strand_id
1 'polypeptide(L)'
;MLDVRCEQPGETVRVFSVYGFAKLDEAMQEQLRQSLFCLGCGARAYFRRASSDGKAACFGSLYHSDECPEYRPSSASKEHEADIAAVRQAIKQEDGLSIDFDAPVRLGRRSAGQSTASSVREPKSSYEAHPQHTSDTRAKAAEQAEDALQAPKLGLKKLLLSLLRGSELAGSDLWVYTDEIHRWRAKNLFVNFADAIPTEKGAPRMYWGTLSHADKDMHWLNPTDSREVGIAISDVRDALLKRFGIKERADFEGAGIILFGKCFYTKDKKRKIIKPWSQDPKWIYLLPAED
;
A
#
# COMPACT_ATOMS: atom_id res chain seq x y z
N MET A 1 10.21 2.30 -19.10
CA MET A 1 10.57 3.73 -19.22
C MET A 1 12.08 3.87 -19.17
N LEU A 2 12.70 4.58 -20.13
CA LEU A 2 14.16 4.73 -20.18
C LEU A 2 14.68 6.05 -19.61
N ASP A 3 13.86 7.10 -19.70
CA ASP A 3 14.19 8.43 -19.23
C ASP A 3 13.08 8.98 -18.33
N VAL A 4 13.45 9.78 -17.34
CA VAL A 4 12.54 10.46 -16.42
C VAL A 4 12.85 11.95 -16.34
N ARG A 5 11.80 12.72 -16.09
CA ARG A 5 11.89 14.11 -15.67
C ARG A 5 12.13 14.16 -14.17
N CYS A 6 13.08 14.96 -13.72
CA CYS A 6 13.35 15.23 -12.31
C CYS A 6 12.98 16.67 -11.99
N GLU A 7 12.08 16.85 -11.02
CA GLU A 7 11.56 18.15 -10.61
C GLU A 7 11.79 18.37 -9.11
N GLN A 8 12.62 19.36 -8.78
CA GLN A 8 12.81 19.81 -7.41
C GLN A 8 12.30 21.25 -7.25
N PRO A 9 11.67 21.59 -6.10
CA PRO A 9 11.20 22.94 -5.86
C PRO A 9 12.34 23.96 -5.99
N GLY A 10 12.16 24.96 -6.84
CA GLY A 10 13.15 26.04 -7.05
C GLY A 10 14.33 25.68 -7.96
N GLU A 11 14.35 24.49 -8.56
CA GLU A 11 15.40 24.08 -9.51
C GLU A 11 14.90 23.94 -10.95
N THR A 12 15.82 24.00 -11.90
CA THR A 12 15.52 23.68 -13.28
C THR A 12 15.24 22.18 -13.44
N VAL A 13 14.25 21.89 -14.27
CA VAL A 13 13.88 20.51 -14.61
C VAL A 13 15.05 19.82 -15.32
N ARG A 14 15.41 18.62 -14.82
CA ARG A 14 16.48 17.80 -15.42
C ARG A 14 15.88 16.52 -16.01
N VAL A 15 16.52 15.97 -17.03
CA VAL A 15 16.16 14.66 -17.57
C VAL A 15 17.29 13.69 -17.26
N PHE A 16 16.94 12.55 -16.68
CA PHE A 16 17.88 11.48 -16.38
C PHE A 16 17.51 10.23 -17.17
N SER A 17 18.52 9.63 -17.82
CA SER A 17 18.42 8.24 -18.27
C SER A 17 18.68 7.28 -17.11
N VAL A 18 18.21 6.04 -17.22
CA VAL A 18 18.46 5.00 -16.20
C VAL A 18 19.95 4.88 -15.89
N TYR A 19 20.80 4.86 -16.92
CA TYR A 19 22.25 4.76 -16.76
C TYR A 19 22.86 6.00 -16.10
N GLY A 20 22.37 7.19 -16.45
CA GLY A 20 22.83 8.45 -15.84
C GLY A 20 22.48 8.51 -14.36
N PHE A 21 21.25 8.14 -14.01
CA PHE A 21 20.78 8.14 -12.62
C PHE A 21 21.49 7.07 -11.78
N ALA A 22 21.68 5.87 -12.33
CA ALA A 22 22.36 4.78 -11.63
C ALA A 22 23.84 5.08 -11.32
N LYS A 23 24.48 6.00 -12.04
CA LYS A 23 25.86 6.45 -11.79
C LYS A 23 25.99 7.52 -10.70
N LEU A 24 24.88 8.13 -10.28
CA LEU A 24 24.89 9.06 -9.15
C LEU A 24 25.28 8.30 -7.87
N ASP A 25 25.90 8.97 -6.91
CA ASP A 25 26.13 8.37 -5.60
C ASP A 25 24.82 8.07 -4.86
N GLU A 26 24.88 7.23 -3.84
CA GLU A 26 23.70 6.78 -3.10
C GLU A 26 22.91 7.94 -2.47
N ALA A 27 23.61 8.95 -1.94
CA ALA A 27 22.99 10.10 -1.30
C ALA A 27 22.20 10.96 -2.30
N MET A 28 22.78 11.20 -3.48
CA MET A 28 22.15 11.95 -4.55
C MET A 28 20.96 11.18 -5.14
N GLN A 29 21.09 9.87 -5.32
CA GLN A 29 19.95 9.03 -5.73
C GLN A 29 18.80 9.16 -4.72
N GLU A 30 19.06 8.99 -3.42
CA GLU A 30 18.04 9.12 -2.38
C GLU A 30 17.38 10.51 -2.36
N GLN A 31 18.17 11.57 -2.52
CA GLN A 31 17.66 12.95 -2.57
C GLN A 31 16.71 13.20 -3.76
N LEU A 32 17.00 12.60 -4.92
CA LEU A 32 16.28 12.85 -6.17
C LEU A 32 15.11 11.88 -6.41
N ARG A 33 15.11 10.73 -5.74
CA ARG A 33 14.16 9.63 -6.03
C ARG A 33 12.69 9.95 -5.86
N GLN A 34 12.36 10.88 -4.96
CA GLN A 34 10.98 11.34 -4.74
C GLN A 34 10.59 12.49 -5.67
N SER A 35 11.45 12.84 -6.63
CA SER A 35 11.28 13.94 -7.58
C SER A 35 11.19 13.45 -9.03
N LEU A 36 10.94 12.16 -9.25
CA LEU A 36 10.95 11.54 -10.58
C LEU A 36 9.55 11.45 -11.17
N PHE A 37 9.43 11.80 -12.45
CA PHE A 37 8.17 11.81 -13.19
C PHE A 37 8.36 11.27 -14.62
N CYS A 38 7.31 10.62 -15.13
CA CYS A 38 7.27 10.17 -16.51
C CYS A 38 7.28 11.35 -17.49
N LEU A 39 8.12 11.29 -18.53
CA LEU A 39 8.15 12.31 -19.58
C LEU A 39 6.86 12.38 -20.41
N GLY A 40 6.20 11.23 -20.63
CA GLY A 40 5.02 11.15 -21.48
C GLY A 40 3.73 11.66 -20.82
N CYS A 41 3.43 11.19 -19.60
CA CYS A 41 2.17 11.51 -18.92
C CYS A 41 2.33 12.36 -17.64
N GLY A 42 3.57 12.67 -17.22
CA GLY A 42 3.81 13.40 -15.97
C GLY A 42 3.51 12.61 -14.69
N ALA A 43 3.11 11.34 -14.80
CA ALA A 43 2.86 10.48 -13.64
C ALA A 43 4.13 10.31 -12.79
N ARG A 44 3.98 10.18 -11.46
CA ARG A 44 5.10 9.89 -10.56
C ARG A 44 5.82 8.62 -10.99
N ALA A 45 7.15 8.69 -11.06
CA ALA A 45 8.01 7.57 -11.37
C ALA A 45 8.83 7.17 -10.15
N TYR A 46 9.35 5.95 -10.17
CA TYR A 46 10.32 5.46 -9.22
C TYR A 46 11.56 4.98 -9.97
N PHE A 47 12.71 5.06 -9.32
CA PHE A 47 13.93 4.37 -9.73
C PHE A 47 14.01 3.07 -8.95
N ARG A 48 14.32 1.95 -9.60
CA ARG A 48 14.67 0.68 -8.95
C ARG A 48 16.12 0.34 -9.30
N ARG A 49 16.91 0.01 -8.29
CA ARG A 49 18.30 -0.39 -8.46
C ARG A 49 18.40 -1.75 -9.16
N ALA A 50 19.59 -2.02 -9.70
CA ALA A 50 19.89 -3.37 -10.16
C ALA A 50 19.81 -4.34 -8.97
N SER A 51 19.17 -5.48 -9.18
CA SER A 51 18.94 -6.47 -8.13
C SER A 51 20.08 -7.49 -8.07
N SER A 52 20.30 -8.11 -6.91
CA SER A 52 21.25 -9.23 -6.78
C SER A 52 20.87 -10.43 -7.64
N ASP A 53 19.57 -10.62 -7.90
CA ASP A 53 19.03 -11.64 -8.81
C ASP A 53 19.26 -11.32 -10.32
N GLY A 54 20.03 -10.27 -10.65
CA GLY A 54 20.46 -9.94 -12.01
C GLY A 54 19.52 -9.06 -12.83
N LYS A 55 18.48 -8.48 -12.22
CA LYS A 55 17.62 -7.51 -12.90
C LYS A 55 18.37 -6.19 -13.04
N ALA A 56 18.30 -5.60 -14.23
CA ALA A 56 18.88 -4.28 -14.47
C ALA A 56 18.16 -3.19 -13.68
N ALA A 57 18.86 -2.08 -13.42
CA ALA A 57 18.20 -0.88 -12.91
C ALA A 57 17.16 -0.39 -13.94
N CYS A 58 16.06 0.17 -13.46
CA CYS A 58 15.01 0.70 -14.34
C CYS A 58 14.26 1.88 -13.69
N PHE A 59 13.55 2.62 -14.54
CA PHE A 59 12.47 3.49 -14.10
C PHE A 59 11.13 2.84 -14.39
N GLY A 60 10.20 3.00 -13.45
CA GLY A 60 8.82 2.55 -13.60
C GLY A 60 7.83 3.54 -12.99
N SER A 61 6.54 3.31 -13.23
CA SER A 61 5.45 4.05 -12.61
C SER A 61 4.22 3.17 -12.47
N LEU A 62 3.59 3.20 -11.29
CA LEU A 62 2.28 2.57 -11.04
C LEU A 62 1.11 3.50 -11.38
N TYR A 63 1.40 4.73 -11.80
CA TYR A 63 0.44 5.82 -11.97
C TYR A 63 0.26 6.24 -13.44
N HIS A 64 0.76 5.44 -14.39
CA HIS A 64 0.56 5.71 -15.80
C HIS A 64 -0.93 5.82 -16.15
N SER A 65 -1.27 6.83 -16.96
CA SER A 65 -2.52 6.84 -17.70
C SER A 65 -2.50 5.77 -18.80
N ASP A 66 -3.68 5.28 -19.17
CA ASP A 66 -3.80 4.24 -20.21
C ASP A 66 -3.32 4.71 -21.58
N GLU A 67 -3.35 6.02 -21.82
CA GLU A 67 -2.89 6.67 -23.06
C GLU A 67 -1.39 7.00 -23.07
N CYS A 68 -0.65 6.68 -21.99
CA CYS A 68 0.76 7.06 -21.91
C CYS A 68 1.63 6.22 -22.87
N PRO A 69 2.49 6.85 -23.71
CA PRO A 69 3.39 6.12 -24.62
C PRO A 69 4.38 5.19 -23.93
N GLU A 70 4.74 5.50 -22.68
CA GLU A 70 5.63 4.72 -21.82
C GLU A 70 4.91 3.60 -21.06
N TYR A 71 3.56 3.56 -21.12
CA TYR A 71 2.79 2.52 -20.47
C TYR A 71 2.97 1.20 -21.23
N ARG A 72 3.37 0.16 -20.48
CA ARG A 72 3.63 -1.18 -20.98
C ARG A 72 2.89 -2.16 -20.06
N PRO A 73 1.60 -2.40 -20.29
CA PRO A 73 0.82 -3.28 -19.43
C PRO A 73 1.34 -4.72 -19.51
N SER A 74 1.59 -5.33 -18.36
CA SER A 74 1.95 -6.73 -18.22
C SER A 74 0.71 -7.65 -18.29
N SER A 75 0.90 -8.97 -18.32
CA SER A 75 -0.22 -9.91 -18.18
C SER A 75 -0.94 -9.75 -16.83
N ALA A 76 -0.20 -9.36 -15.77
CA ALA A 76 -0.77 -9.03 -14.47
C ALA A 76 -1.72 -7.82 -14.55
N SER A 77 -1.52 -6.92 -15.52
CA SER A 77 -2.41 -5.76 -15.72
C SER A 77 -3.86 -6.15 -16.03
N LYS A 78 -4.12 -7.29 -16.69
CA LYS A 78 -5.49 -7.77 -16.93
C LYS A 78 -6.18 -8.23 -15.63
N GLU A 79 -5.45 -8.96 -14.79
CA GLU A 79 -5.96 -9.34 -13.45
C GLU A 79 -6.18 -8.10 -12.58
N HIS A 80 -5.26 -7.13 -12.67
CA HIS A 80 -5.39 -5.86 -11.97
C HIS A 80 -6.64 -5.09 -12.40
N GLU A 81 -6.96 -5.07 -13.70
CA GLU A 81 -8.17 -4.39 -14.19
C GLU A 81 -9.45 -5.04 -13.62
N ALA A 82 -9.51 -6.37 -13.55
CA ALA A 82 -10.63 -7.07 -12.91
C ALA A 82 -10.73 -6.76 -11.41
N ASP A 83 -9.60 -6.72 -10.71
CA ASP A 83 -9.53 -6.35 -9.29
C ASP A 83 -10.03 -4.90 -9.06
N ILE A 84 -9.65 -3.97 -9.93
CA ILE A 84 -10.08 -2.56 -9.90
C ILE A 84 -11.58 -2.45 -10.20
N ALA A 85 -12.07 -3.16 -11.22
CA ALA A 85 -13.48 -3.18 -11.59
C ALA A 85 -14.38 -3.66 -10.44
N ALA A 86 -13.95 -4.68 -9.69
CA ALA A 86 -14.66 -5.16 -8.51
C ALA A 86 -14.82 -4.07 -7.43
N VAL A 87 -13.77 -3.27 -7.18
CA VAL A 87 -13.85 -2.15 -6.24
C VAL A 87 -14.78 -1.05 -6.76
N ARG A 88 -14.69 -0.70 -8.07
CA ARG A 88 -15.59 0.27 -8.70
C ARG A 88 -17.05 -0.16 -8.62
N GLN A 89 -17.32 -1.45 -8.76
CA GLN A 89 -18.66 -2.00 -8.61
C GLN A 89 -19.16 -1.82 -7.17
N ALA A 90 -18.33 -2.16 -6.18
CA ALA A 90 -18.68 -2.00 -4.78
C ALA A 90 -19.02 -0.53 -4.43
N ILE A 91 -18.24 0.43 -4.93
CA ILE A 91 -18.52 1.86 -4.72
C ILE A 91 -19.87 2.29 -5.32
N LYS A 92 -20.28 1.70 -6.44
CA LYS A 92 -21.49 2.11 -7.17
C LYS A 92 -22.77 1.42 -6.70
N GLN A 93 -22.67 0.18 -6.24
CA GLN A 93 -23.83 -0.70 -6.07
C GLN A 93 -24.08 -1.14 -4.63
N GLU A 94 -23.10 -0.95 -3.75
CA GLU A 94 -23.15 -1.48 -2.39
C GLU A 94 -23.23 -0.34 -1.37
N ASP A 95 -23.90 -0.61 -0.25
CA ASP A 95 -23.94 0.33 0.88
C ASP A 95 -22.69 0.22 1.76
N GLY A 96 -21.94 -0.89 1.64
CA GLY A 96 -20.66 -1.07 2.31
C GLY A 96 -19.80 -2.21 1.77
N LEU A 97 -18.54 -2.28 2.23
CA LEU A 97 -17.58 -3.34 1.91
C LEU A 97 -16.87 -3.80 3.19
N SER A 98 -16.48 -5.07 3.27
CA SER A 98 -15.66 -5.60 4.36
C SER A 98 -14.24 -5.90 3.90
N ILE A 99 -13.23 -5.47 4.66
CA ILE A 99 -11.83 -5.73 4.31
C ILE A 99 -11.44 -7.14 4.73
N ASP A 100 -11.02 -7.95 3.77
CA ASP A 100 -10.43 -9.26 4.03
C ASP A 100 -8.92 -9.13 4.25
N PHE A 101 -8.51 -9.00 5.51
CA PHE A 101 -7.09 -8.96 5.90
C PHE A 101 -6.38 -10.32 5.75
N ASP A 102 -7.14 -11.41 5.73
CA ASP A 102 -6.62 -12.78 5.63
C ASP A 102 -6.54 -13.25 4.17
N ALA A 103 -6.91 -12.40 3.21
CA ALA A 103 -6.79 -12.66 1.79
C ALA A 103 -5.35 -13.13 1.43
N PRO A 104 -5.20 -14.22 0.67
CA PRO A 104 -3.90 -14.83 0.42
C PRO A 104 -3.01 -13.92 -0.42
N VAL A 105 -1.74 -13.81 -0.03
CA VAL A 105 -0.71 -13.17 -0.86
C VAL A 105 -0.31 -14.15 -1.96
N ARG A 106 -0.78 -13.90 -3.18
CA ARG A 106 -0.28 -14.61 -4.36
C ARG A 106 0.95 -13.90 -4.88
N LEU A 107 2.11 -14.24 -4.35
CA LEU A 107 3.37 -13.90 -4.99
C LEU A 107 3.37 -14.60 -6.35
N GLY A 108 3.47 -13.82 -7.44
CA GLY A 108 3.46 -14.36 -8.80
C GLY A 108 4.53 -15.44 -8.95
N ARG A 109 4.12 -16.71 -8.89
CA ARG A 109 5.02 -17.85 -9.09
C ARG A 109 5.06 -18.09 -10.60
N ARG A 110 6.21 -17.81 -11.21
CA ARG A 110 6.62 -18.52 -12.43
C ARG A 110 6.49 -20.02 -12.14
N SER A 111 5.82 -20.72 -13.05
CA SER A 111 5.40 -22.11 -12.95
C SER A 111 6.43 -23.04 -12.31
N ALA A 112 6.09 -23.63 -11.17
CA ALA A 112 6.68 -24.87 -10.70
C ALA A 112 5.73 -25.58 -9.73
N GLY A 113 5.22 -26.73 -10.18
CA GLY A 113 4.87 -27.88 -9.35
C GLY A 113 3.64 -27.77 -8.45
N GLN A 114 2.55 -28.40 -8.88
CA GLN A 114 1.41 -28.78 -8.05
C GLN A 114 1.87 -29.48 -6.76
N SER A 115 1.28 -29.08 -5.63
CA SER A 115 0.89 -30.05 -4.59
C SER A 115 -0.26 -29.47 -3.77
N THR A 116 -1.41 -30.12 -3.92
CA THR A 116 -2.61 -29.96 -3.12
C THR A 116 -2.36 -30.53 -1.72
N ALA A 117 -2.55 -29.72 -0.69
CA ALA A 117 -2.75 -30.23 0.66
C ALA A 117 -3.80 -29.37 1.38
N SER A 118 -5.01 -29.93 1.45
CA SER A 118 -6.09 -29.50 2.30
C SER A 118 -5.67 -29.64 3.76
N SER A 119 -5.86 -28.61 4.59
CA SER A 119 -5.88 -28.77 6.04
C SER A 119 -6.99 -27.94 6.66
N VAL A 120 -7.98 -28.69 7.11
CA VAL A 120 -8.98 -28.49 8.15
C VAL A 120 -8.66 -27.37 9.15
N ARG A 121 -9.64 -26.50 9.38
CA ARG A 121 -9.71 -25.51 10.47
C ARG A 121 -10.18 -26.19 11.76
N GLU A 122 -9.54 -25.82 12.88
CA GLU A 122 -10.19 -25.80 14.19
C GLU A 122 -9.91 -24.45 14.89
N PRO A 123 -10.89 -23.83 15.55
CA PRO A 123 -10.72 -22.56 16.25
C PRO A 123 -10.51 -22.77 17.75
N LYS A 124 -9.74 -21.91 18.42
CA LYS A 124 -10.01 -21.44 19.80
C LYS A 124 -9.05 -20.37 20.32
N SER A 125 -9.58 -19.63 21.31
CA SER A 125 -8.97 -18.73 22.30
C SER A 125 -9.08 -17.23 21.96
N SER A 126 -10.18 -16.55 22.30
CA SER A 126 -10.58 -15.99 23.61
C SER A 126 -9.62 -14.92 24.16
N TYR A 127 -9.91 -13.66 23.83
CA TYR A 127 -9.46 -12.49 24.59
C TYR A 127 -10.63 -11.98 25.42
N GLU A 128 -10.45 -11.94 26.74
CA GLU A 128 -11.42 -11.44 27.70
C GLU A 128 -11.52 -9.91 27.61
N ALA A 129 -12.75 -9.40 27.46
CA ALA A 129 -13.08 -8.00 27.65
C ALA A 129 -13.80 -7.83 28.99
N HIS A 130 -13.32 -6.91 29.83
CA HIS A 130 -14.08 -6.44 30.99
C HIS A 130 -15.24 -5.53 30.54
N PRO A 131 -16.46 -5.69 31.10
CA PRO A 131 -17.63 -4.97 30.63
C PRO A 131 -17.89 -3.72 31.48
N GLN A 132 -18.46 -2.67 30.88
CA GLN A 132 -19.37 -1.76 31.56
C GLN A 132 -20.20 -0.93 30.55
N HIS A 133 -21.54 -1.11 30.59
CA HIS A 133 -22.63 -0.21 30.13
C HIS A 133 -22.72 0.10 28.60
N THR A 134 -23.85 0.10 27.87
CA THR A 134 -25.30 0.18 28.13
C THR A 134 -26.09 -0.63 27.06
N SER A 135 -27.37 -0.92 27.32
CA SER A 135 -28.23 -1.83 26.53
C SER A 135 -28.59 -1.39 25.10
N ASP A 136 -28.46 -0.10 24.75
CA ASP A 136 -28.76 0.41 23.40
C ASP A 136 -27.64 0.18 22.39
N THR A 137 -26.40 -0.03 22.86
CA THR A 137 -25.24 -0.28 22.01
C THR A 137 -25.27 -1.70 21.43
N ARG A 138 -25.93 -2.63 22.13
CA ARG A 138 -25.95 -4.06 21.74
C ARG A 138 -26.82 -4.33 20.52
N ALA A 139 -27.96 -3.65 20.39
CA ALA A 139 -28.82 -3.75 19.21
C ALA A 139 -28.12 -3.18 17.96
N LYS A 140 -27.49 -2.00 18.08
CA LYS A 140 -26.72 -1.38 16.99
C LYS A 140 -25.48 -2.19 16.62
N ALA A 141 -24.80 -2.80 17.58
CA ALA A 141 -23.64 -3.67 17.31
C ALA A 141 -24.05 -4.97 16.62
N ALA A 142 -25.21 -5.55 16.97
CA ALA A 142 -25.72 -6.75 16.30
C ALA A 142 -26.13 -6.47 14.85
N GLU A 143 -26.83 -5.35 14.60
CA GLU A 143 -27.21 -4.92 13.25
C GLU A 143 -25.98 -4.60 12.39
N GLN A 144 -24.96 -3.93 12.97
CA GLN A 144 -23.69 -3.67 12.28
C GLN A 144 -22.89 -4.94 11.97
N ALA A 145 -22.93 -5.94 12.86
CA ALA A 145 -22.28 -7.22 12.62
C ALA A 145 -22.98 -8.00 11.49
N GLU A 146 -24.31 -7.95 11.43
CA GLU A 146 -25.08 -8.54 10.31
C GLU A 146 -24.75 -7.85 8.98
N ASP A 147 -24.73 -6.51 8.94
CA ASP A 147 -24.31 -5.76 7.75
C ASP A 147 -22.88 -6.12 7.31
N ALA A 148 -21.94 -6.21 8.26
CA ALA A 148 -20.55 -6.56 7.99
C ALA A 148 -20.40 -7.97 7.40
N LEU A 149 -21.27 -8.90 7.79
CA LEU A 149 -21.30 -10.27 7.28
C LEU A 149 -21.87 -10.36 5.86
N GLN A 150 -22.81 -9.49 5.51
CA GLN A 150 -23.42 -9.44 4.18
C GLN A 150 -22.60 -8.61 3.17
N ALA A 151 -21.79 -7.66 3.66
CA ALA A 151 -20.97 -6.81 2.81
C ALA A 151 -19.94 -7.62 1.99
N PRO A 152 -19.71 -7.29 0.71
CA PRO A 152 -18.71 -7.95 -0.10
C PRO A 152 -17.31 -7.81 0.51
N LYS A 153 -16.60 -8.94 0.56
CA LYS A 153 -15.25 -9.03 1.12
C LYS A 153 -14.19 -8.77 0.07
N LEU A 154 -13.39 -7.72 0.26
CA LEU A 154 -12.30 -7.35 -0.65
C LEU A 154 -10.95 -7.35 0.09
N GLY A 155 -9.97 -8.05 -0.48
CA GLY A 155 -8.62 -8.09 0.06
C GLY A 155 -7.81 -6.82 -0.25
N LEU A 156 -6.75 -6.60 0.54
CA LEU A 156 -5.88 -5.42 0.44
C LEU A 156 -5.26 -5.21 -0.95
N LYS A 157 -4.98 -6.28 -1.70
CA LYS A 157 -4.48 -6.19 -3.09
C LYS A 157 -5.41 -5.35 -3.97
N LYS A 158 -6.71 -5.68 -3.96
CA LYS A 158 -7.71 -5.05 -4.82
C LYS A 158 -7.89 -3.57 -4.46
N LEU A 159 -7.98 -3.30 -3.15
CA LEU A 159 -8.11 -1.95 -2.62
C LEU A 159 -6.89 -1.10 -3.00
N LEU A 160 -5.67 -1.61 -2.82
CA LEU A 160 -4.44 -0.90 -3.19
C LEU A 160 -4.37 -0.61 -4.70
N LEU A 161 -4.64 -1.61 -5.55
CA LEU A 161 -4.64 -1.42 -7.00
C LEU A 161 -5.64 -0.33 -7.44
N SER A 162 -6.85 -0.38 -6.85
CA SER A 162 -7.88 0.62 -7.11
C SER A 162 -7.44 2.02 -6.70
N LEU A 163 -6.81 2.17 -5.53
CA LEU A 163 -6.31 3.46 -5.04
C LEU A 163 -5.15 4.01 -5.90
N LEU A 164 -4.20 3.16 -6.28
CA LEU A 164 -3.07 3.55 -7.14
C LEU A 164 -3.50 3.98 -8.54
N ARG A 165 -4.59 3.42 -9.07
CA ARG A 165 -5.17 3.81 -10.37
C ARG A 165 -6.20 4.93 -10.28
N GLY A 166 -6.22 5.67 -9.17
CA GLY A 166 -7.03 6.88 -9.03
C GLY A 166 -8.53 6.61 -8.93
N SER A 167 -8.93 5.50 -8.31
CA SER A 167 -10.35 5.28 -8.00
C SER A 167 -10.90 6.31 -7.01
N GLU A 168 -12.22 6.46 -7.02
CA GLU A 168 -12.96 7.31 -6.09
C GLU A 168 -13.05 6.71 -4.67
N LEU A 169 -12.45 5.55 -4.40
CA LEU A 169 -12.60 4.84 -3.12
C LEU A 169 -12.28 5.75 -1.93
N ALA A 170 -11.11 6.41 -1.95
CA ALA A 170 -10.66 7.30 -0.90
C ALA A 170 -11.43 8.65 -0.84
N GLY A 171 -12.30 8.94 -1.81
CA GLY A 171 -13.21 10.09 -1.77
C GLY A 171 -14.66 9.72 -1.45
N SER A 172 -15.00 8.43 -1.51
CA SER A 172 -16.38 7.96 -1.46
C SER A 172 -16.97 7.93 -0.05
N ASP A 173 -18.30 7.95 0.00
CA ASP A 173 -19.09 7.75 1.21
C ASP A 173 -19.38 6.28 1.52
N LEU A 174 -18.81 5.32 0.79
CA LEU A 174 -19.03 3.89 1.05
C LEU A 174 -18.67 3.52 2.50
N TRP A 175 -19.51 2.72 3.17
CA TRP A 175 -19.14 2.17 4.48
C TRP A 175 -18.10 1.07 4.33
N VAL A 176 -17.08 1.09 5.18
CA VAL A 176 -15.98 0.13 5.13
C VAL A 176 -15.81 -0.49 6.50
N TYR A 177 -15.99 -1.80 6.57
CA TYR A 177 -15.84 -2.61 7.78
C TYR A 177 -14.41 -3.16 7.86
N THR A 178 -13.71 -2.94 8.97
CA THR A 178 -12.40 -3.59 9.23
C THR A 178 -12.54 -4.85 10.09
N ASP A 179 -13.66 -4.99 10.77
CA ASP A 179 -14.11 -6.18 11.48
C ASP A 179 -15.65 -6.12 11.61
N GLU A 180 -16.23 -6.98 12.43
CA GLU A 180 -17.68 -7.07 12.64
C GLU A 180 -18.28 -5.85 13.36
N ILE A 181 -17.47 -5.04 14.04
CA ILE A 181 -17.93 -3.99 14.96
C ILE A 181 -17.56 -2.61 14.42
N HIS A 182 -16.40 -2.48 13.80
CA HIS A 182 -15.85 -1.20 13.42
C HIS A 182 -16.06 -0.92 11.94
N ARG A 183 -16.67 0.24 11.66
CA ARG A 183 -16.87 0.77 10.32
C ARG A 183 -16.55 2.24 10.20
N TRP A 184 -16.14 2.65 9.00
CA TRP A 184 -15.81 4.04 8.66
C TRP A 184 -16.34 4.37 7.27
N ARG A 185 -16.60 5.64 7.01
CA ARG A 185 -16.72 6.12 5.62
C ARG A 185 -15.36 5.98 4.94
N ALA A 186 -15.33 5.49 3.71
CA ALA A 186 -14.11 5.25 2.96
C ALA A 186 -13.22 6.50 2.88
N LYS A 187 -13.82 7.68 2.66
CA LYS A 187 -13.12 8.99 2.66
C LYS A 187 -12.40 9.36 3.95
N ASN A 188 -12.84 8.79 5.06
CA ASN A 188 -12.20 8.97 6.34
C ASN A 188 -11.17 7.87 6.60
N LEU A 189 -11.32 6.67 6.02
CA LEU A 189 -10.47 5.52 6.32
C LEU A 189 -9.20 5.48 5.46
N PHE A 190 -9.30 5.68 4.16
CA PHE A 190 -8.18 5.55 3.21
C PHE A 190 -7.47 6.89 3.02
N VAL A 191 -6.18 6.95 3.35
CA VAL A 191 -5.39 8.20 3.35
C VAL A 191 -4.11 7.99 2.57
N ASN A 192 -3.87 8.79 1.53
CA ASN A 192 -2.60 8.77 0.82
C ASN A 192 -1.48 9.27 1.75
N PHE A 193 -0.25 8.78 1.61
CA PHE A 193 0.87 9.24 2.45
C PHE A 193 1.14 10.75 2.34
N ALA A 194 0.85 11.38 1.19
CA ALA A 194 0.96 12.83 1.04
C ALA A 194 0.06 13.59 2.04
N ASP A 195 -1.12 13.03 2.33
CA ASP A 195 -2.16 13.63 3.17
C ASP A 195 -2.16 13.06 4.61
N ALA A 196 -1.17 12.23 4.95
CA ALA A 196 -1.12 11.60 6.26
C ALA A 196 -0.95 12.66 7.36
N ILE A 197 -1.85 12.63 8.35
CA ILE A 197 -1.82 13.47 9.55
C ILE A 197 -2.21 12.59 10.76
N PRO A 198 -1.56 12.76 11.93
CA PRO A 198 -2.00 12.13 13.17
C PRO A 198 -3.43 12.50 13.52
N THR A 199 -4.24 11.51 13.89
CA THR A 199 -5.63 11.73 14.31
C THR A 199 -5.68 12.15 15.79
N GLU A 200 -6.63 13.00 16.16
CA GLU A 200 -6.74 13.55 17.53
C GLU A 200 -6.82 12.47 18.62
N LYS A 201 -7.53 11.37 18.33
CA LYS A 201 -7.71 10.23 19.26
C LYS A 201 -6.80 9.04 18.93
N GLY A 202 -5.84 9.19 18.03
CA GLY A 202 -4.99 8.08 17.58
C GLY A 202 -5.77 6.95 16.90
N ALA A 203 -6.93 7.27 16.30
CA ALA A 203 -7.71 6.35 15.49
C ALA A 203 -6.87 5.87 14.29
N PRO A 204 -6.87 4.56 14.00
CA PRO A 204 -6.11 4.01 12.89
C PRO A 204 -6.76 4.35 11.55
N ARG A 205 -5.95 4.35 10.48
CA ARG A 205 -6.34 4.58 9.10
C ARG A 205 -5.67 3.55 8.18
N MET A 206 -6.20 3.43 6.97
CA MET A 206 -5.60 2.68 5.87
C MET A 206 -4.70 3.63 5.06
N TYR A 207 -3.39 3.62 5.34
CA TYR A 207 -2.44 4.45 4.63
C TYR A 207 -1.93 3.76 3.37
N TRP A 208 -1.79 4.50 2.26
CA TRP A 208 -1.41 3.91 0.98
C TRP A 208 -0.58 4.85 0.09
N GLY A 209 0.12 4.26 -0.88
CA GLY A 209 0.93 4.95 -1.88
C GLY A 209 1.99 4.02 -2.46
N THR A 210 3.09 4.58 -2.96
CA THR A 210 4.27 3.80 -3.37
C THR A 210 5.46 4.05 -2.48
N LEU A 211 6.40 3.12 -2.46
CA LEU A 211 7.64 3.20 -1.71
C LEU A 211 8.77 3.73 -2.59
N SER A 212 9.51 4.70 -2.07
CA SER A 212 10.71 5.22 -2.70
C SER A 212 11.92 4.34 -2.40
N HIS A 213 12.12 4.02 -1.12
CA HIS A 213 13.26 3.26 -0.62
C HIS A 213 13.04 2.82 0.83
N ALA A 214 13.88 1.90 1.29
CA ALA A 214 14.03 1.53 2.69
C ALA A 214 15.38 1.99 3.24
N ASP A 215 15.48 2.13 4.55
CA ASP A 215 16.77 2.30 5.22
C ASP A 215 17.65 1.04 5.08
N LYS A 216 18.93 1.16 5.46
CA LYS A 216 19.94 0.10 5.27
C LYS A 216 19.51 -1.25 5.86
N ASP A 217 18.88 -1.22 7.03
CA ASP A 217 18.48 -2.41 7.78
C ASP A 217 17.00 -2.80 7.55
N MET A 218 16.32 -2.11 6.63
CA MET A 218 14.90 -2.32 6.29
C MET A 218 13.96 -2.24 7.50
N HIS A 219 14.28 -1.39 8.46
CA HIS A 219 13.43 -1.07 9.62
C HIS A 219 12.43 0.05 9.31
N TRP A 220 12.74 0.90 8.33
CA TRP A 220 11.96 2.05 7.93
C TRP A 220 11.72 2.04 6.43
N LEU A 221 10.46 2.27 6.04
CA LEU A 221 10.07 2.47 4.65
C LEU A 221 9.73 3.94 4.43
N ASN A 222 10.17 4.49 3.29
CA ASN A 222 9.94 5.87 2.92
C ASN A 222 9.00 5.93 1.71
N PRO A 223 7.79 6.50 1.85
CA PRO A 223 6.88 6.70 0.73
C PRO A 223 7.46 7.60 -0.36
N THR A 224 7.07 7.39 -1.62
CA THR A 224 7.39 8.30 -2.73
C THR A 224 6.66 9.62 -2.57
N ASP A 225 5.42 9.57 -2.08
CA ASP A 225 4.49 10.69 -2.10
C ASP A 225 4.74 11.72 -0.96
N SER A 226 5.65 11.44 -0.03
CA SER A 226 5.97 12.33 1.08
C SER A 226 7.40 12.18 1.59
N ARG A 227 8.10 13.31 1.80
CA ARG A 227 9.44 13.35 2.44
C ARG A 227 9.38 13.40 3.96
N GLU A 228 8.21 13.72 4.50
CA GLU A 228 7.99 13.95 5.93
C GLU A 228 7.45 12.72 6.65
N VAL A 229 6.96 11.72 5.91
CA VAL A 229 6.38 10.50 6.44
C VAL A 229 7.40 9.37 6.38
N GLY A 230 7.56 8.63 7.47
CA GLY A 230 8.26 7.35 7.51
C GLY A 230 7.35 6.26 8.09
N ILE A 231 7.50 5.04 7.60
CA ILE A 231 6.74 3.87 8.07
C ILE A 231 7.70 2.99 8.88
N ALA A 232 7.46 2.86 10.18
CA ALA A 232 8.27 2.03 11.05
C ALA A 232 7.76 0.59 10.98
N ILE A 233 8.58 -0.32 10.46
CA ILE A 233 8.25 -1.75 10.32
C ILE A 233 9.11 -2.65 11.20
N SER A 234 9.96 -2.10 12.08
CA SER A 234 10.90 -2.89 12.90
C SER A 234 10.25 -4.10 13.58
N ASP A 235 9.07 -3.92 14.18
CA ASP A 235 8.39 -4.95 14.97
C ASP A 235 7.74 -6.06 14.11
N VAL A 236 7.53 -5.80 12.81
CA VAL A 236 6.89 -6.74 11.86
C VAL A 236 7.83 -7.13 10.72
N ARG A 237 9.07 -6.62 10.72
CA ARG A 237 10.00 -6.67 9.59
C ARG A 237 10.18 -8.08 9.08
N ASP A 238 10.65 -9.00 9.92
CA ASP A 238 11.03 -10.35 9.48
C ASP A 238 9.82 -11.13 8.94
N ALA A 239 8.65 -10.95 9.57
CA ALA A 239 7.40 -11.55 9.13
C ALA A 239 6.95 -10.97 7.78
N LEU A 240 7.12 -9.66 7.58
CA LEU A 240 6.81 -8.97 6.33
C LEU A 240 7.75 -9.40 5.20
N LEU A 241 9.06 -9.41 5.45
CA LEU A 241 10.08 -9.84 4.48
C LEU A 241 9.79 -11.28 4.02
N LYS A 242 9.53 -12.18 4.96
CA LYS A 242 9.16 -13.57 4.66
C LYS A 242 7.85 -13.68 3.88
N ARG A 243 6.82 -12.93 4.27
CA ARG A 243 5.49 -12.97 3.63
C ARG A 243 5.54 -12.55 2.17
N PHE A 244 6.38 -11.57 1.85
CA PHE A 244 6.48 -11.01 0.50
C PHE A 244 7.72 -11.50 -0.28
N GLY A 245 8.57 -12.34 0.33
CA GLY A 245 9.77 -12.87 -0.31
C GLY A 245 10.85 -11.81 -0.58
N ILE A 246 10.90 -10.76 0.24
CA ILE A 246 11.85 -9.66 0.09
C ILE A 246 13.22 -10.11 0.60
N LYS A 247 14.24 -9.88 -0.22
CA LYS A 247 15.63 -10.23 0.07
C LYS A 247 16.49 -8.99 0.26
N GLU A 248 16.17 -7.91 -0.44
CA GLU A 248 17.00 -6.71 -0.49
C GLU A 248 16.19 -5.43 -0.60
N ARG A 249 16.84 -4.28 -0.37
CA ARG A 249 16.20 -2.96 -0.43
C ARG A 249 15.52 -2.70 -1.78
N ALA A 250 16.09 -3.20 -2.88
CA ALA A 250 15.59 -3.01 -4.23
C ALA A 250 14.16 -3.57 -4.43
N ASP A 251 13.75 -4.56 -3.63
CA ASP A 251 12.40 -5.14 -3.71
C ASP A 251 11.31 -4.18 -3.20
N PHE A 252 11.66 -3.22 -2.34
CA PHE A 252 10.74 -2.18 -1.89
C PHE A 252 10.63 -1.02 -2.89
N GLU A 253 11.63 -0.80 -3.72
CA GLU A 253 11.74 0.41 -4.54
C GLU A 253 10.70 0.38 -5.66
N GLY A 254 9.74 1.31 -5.60
CA GLY A 254 8.61 1.36 -6.52
C GLY A 254 7.42 0.48 -6.14
N ALA A 255 7.54 -0.35 -5.11
CA ALA A 255 6.44 -1.20 -4.67
C ALA A 255 5.27 -0.34 -4.18
N GLY A 256 4.05 -0.72 -4.54
CA GLY A 256 2.84 -0.20 -3.91
C GLY A 256 2.70 -0.75 -2.49
N ILE A 257 2.17 0.06 -1.58
CA ILE A 257 1.89 -0.37 -0.20
C ILE A 257 0.54 0.14 0.25
N ILE A 258 -0.18 -0.69 0.99
CA ILE A 258 -1.31 -0.29 1.84
C ILE A 258 -1.13 -0.90 3.22
N LEU A 259 -1.42 -0.14 4.27
CA LEU A 259 -1.33 -0.65 5.64
C LEU A 259 -2.39 -0.05 6.58
N PHE A 260 -2.90 -0.87 7.50
CA PHE A 260 -3.71 -0.39 8.62
C PHE A 260 -2.81 -0.02 9.79
N GLY A 261 -2.87 1.23 10.24
CA GLY A 261 -1.94 1.71 11.26
C GLY A 261 -2.31 3.07 11.85
N LYS A 262 -1.44 3.56 12.73
CA LYS A 262 -1.58 4.87 13.40
C LYS A 262 -0.47 5.80 12.97
N CYS A 263 -0.81 7.07 12.73
CA CYS A 263 0.15 8.13 12.44
C CYS A 263 0.43 8.97 13.69
N PHE A 264 1.69 9.31 13.90
CA PHE A 264 2.19 10.09 15.03
C PHE A 264 3.11 11.20 14.55
N TYR A 265 3.15 12.31 15.28
CA TYR A 265 4.24 13.26 15.13
C TYR A 265 5.49 12.73 15.84
N THR A 266 6.65 13.04 15.25
CA THR A 266 7.93 13.02 15.96
C THR A 266 7.93 14.05 17.10
N LYS A 267 8.86 13.91 18.07
CA LYS A 267 8.95 14.80 19.23
C LYS A 267 9.09 16.28 18.84
N ASP A 268 9.80 16.57 17.75
CA ASP A 268 10.00 17.92 17.21
C ASP A 268 8.89 18.38 16.25
N LYS A 269 7.90 17.51 15.98
CA LYS A 269 6.77 17.71 15.06
C LYS A 269 7.16 18.00 13.60
N LYS A 270 8.42 17.74 13.22
CA LYS A 270 8.88 17.98 11.84
C LYS A 270 8.59 16.82 10.89
N ARG A 271 8.47 15.61 11.44
CA ARG A 271 8.18 14.39 10.67
C ARG A 271 7.02 13.62 11.27
N LYS A 272 6.42 12.78 10.45
CA LYS A 272 5.30 11.91 10.78
C LYS A 272 5.76 10.47 10.70
N ILE A 273 5.35 9.66 11.67
CA ILE A 273 5.67 8.24 11.74
C ILE A 273 4.38 7.46 11.68
N ILE A 274 4.29 6.53 10.74
CA ILE A 274 3.20 5.56 10.66
C ILE A 274 3.69 4.24 11.25
N LYS A 275 2.95 3.71 12.23
CA LYS A 275 3.18 2.39 12.80
C LYS A 275 2.04 1.44 12.43
N PRO A 276 2.32 0.21 12.00
CA PRO A 276 1.30 -0.82 11.81
C PRO A 276 0.44 -1.02 13.06
N TRP A 277 -0.82 -1.40 12.87
CA TRP A 277 -1.76 -1.61 13.96
C TRP A 277 -1.31 -2.68 14.95
N SER A 278 -0.65 -3.73 14.45
CA SER A 278 -0.07 -4.80 15.27
C SER A 278 1.17 -5.38 14.58
N GLN A 279 1.82 -6.33 15.25
CA GLN A 279 2.96 -7.09 14.71
C GLN A 279 2.55 -8.16 13.68
N ASP A 280 1.25 -8.36 13.45
CA ASP A 280 0.76 -9.29 12.44
C ASP A 280 0.94 -8.68 11.04
N PRO A 281 1.68 -9.32 10.11
CA PRO A 281 1.89 -8.78 8.77
C PRO A 281 0.61 -8.69 7.92
N LYS A 282 -0.54 -9.24 8.36
CA LYS A 282 -1.82 -9.16 7.62
C LYS A 282 -2.39 -7.76 7.47
N TRP A 283 -1.97 -6.85 8.34
CA TRP A 283 -2.36 -5.45 8.27
C TRP A 283 -1.58 -4.66 7.20
N ILE A 284 -0.65 -5.30 6.50
CA ILE A 284 0.19 -4.68 5.47
C ILE A 284 0.10 -5.52 4.19
N TYR A 285 -0.09 -4.84 3.07
CA TYR A 285 0.06 -5.46 1.76
C TYR A 285 1.04 -4.68 0.89
N LEU A 286 1.96 -5.41 0.27
CA LEU A 286 2.90 -4.90 -0.73
C LEU A 286 2.53 -5.42 -2.10
N LEU A 287 2.46 -4.50 -3.06
CA LEU A 287 2.36 -4.80 -4.48
C LEU A 287 3.75 -4.59 -5.09
N PRO A 288 4.48 -5.65 -5.47
CA PRO A 288 5.81 -5.51 -6.06
C PRO A 288 5.82 -4.58 -7.27
N ALA A 289 6.92 -3.86 -7.45
CA ALA A 289 7.17 -3.11 -8.67
C ALA A 289 7.18 -4.06 -9.88
N GLU A 290 6.48 -3.68 -10.95
CA GLU A 290 6.57 -4.37 -12.24
C GLU A 290 7.88 -4.00 -12.94
N ASP A 291 8.48 -4.96 -13.66
CA ASP A 291 9.72 -4.77 -14.42
C ASP A 291 9.48 -4.05 -15.77
#